data_AF-A0A482V6A0-F1
#
_entry.id   AF-A0A482V6A0-F1
#
_cell.length_a   1.000
_cell.length_b   1.000
_cell.length_c   1.000
_cell.angle_alpha   90.00
_cell.angle_beta   90.00
_cell.angle_gamma   90.00
#
_symmetry.space_group_name_H-M   'P 1'
#
loop_
_entity.id
_entity.type
_entity.pdbx_description
1 polymer ?
#
loop_
_entity_poly.entity_id
_entity_poly.type
_entity_poly.pdbx_seq_one_letter_code
_entity_poly.pdbx_strand_id
1 'polypeptide(L)'
;MGNVDTKLNFRKAVVQLTSKSEPIDANDDSFWEQFWSENVTNVQDIFTLVPAAEIRALREDAPSNLATLCYKAVEKLVKAVDSSCRTQHEQQTVLNCTRLLTRILPYIFEDPEWRGFFWSALPSQGEDEDESIPLAQSLLNAICDLLFCPDFTVVTSRKSGPDKAEELSAIDSCEYIWEAGVGFAHSPPRSPILDSNRTELLKLLLTCFSETMYQPPTDIAQNPNKWIAHLTSSENRHALPMFTSLLNTVCAYDPVGLGVPYNHLIFNDSLEPLVEAALQILIVTLDHDTSSSTPSEGEDSVVPDNLFINYLSRIHRDEDFDFILTGVTRLLNNPLVQTYLPNSTKKVHFHQELLVFFWKMCDYNKKFLYFVLKSSDVLEVLVPILYHLNDSRADQCKYKIEVFILS
;
A
#
# COMPACT_ATOMS: atom_id res chain seq x y z
N MET A 1 -17.02 -8.55 29.36
CA MET A 1 -18.27 -9.11 28.79
C MET A 1 -18.60 -8.54 27.42
N GLY A 2 -18.30 -7.27 27.09
CA GLY A 2 -18.69 -6.66 25.79
C GLY A 2 -18.04 -7.20 24.50
N ASN A 3 -16.86 -7.83 24.56
CA ASN A 3 -16.12 -8.23 23.34
C ASN A 3 -16.74 -9.45 22.62
N VAL A 4 -17.34 -10.39 23.37
CA VAL A 4 -17.96 -11.60 22.80
C VAL A 4 -19.29 -11.26 22.10
N ASP A 5 -20.08 -10.37 22.70
CA ASP A 5 -21.39 -9.97 22.18
C ASP A 5 -21.27 -9.19 20.85
N THR A 6 -20.24 -8.36 20.69
CA THR A 6 -20.03 -7.59 19.46
C THR A 6 -19.50 -8.44 18.30
N LYS A 7 -18.58 -9.38 18.54
CA LYS A 7 -18.15 -10.34 17.49
C LYS A 7 -19.33 -11.21 17.03
N LEU A 8 -20.22 -11.57 17.95
CA LEU A 8 -21.46 -12.28 17.63
C LEU A 8 -22.41 -11.41 16.79
N ASN A 9 -22.56 -10.13 17.11
CA ASN A 9 -23.39 -9.21 16.32
C ASN A 9 -22.82 -9.01 14.91
N PHE A 10 -21.52 -8.77 14.77
CA PHE A 10 -20.85 -8.71 13.48
C PHE A 10 -21.11 -9.98 12.66
N ARG A 11 -20.92 -11.16 13.27
CA ARG A 11 -21.17 -12.44 12.60
C ARG A 11 -22.63 -12.58 12.15
N LYS A 12 -23.59 -12.19 12.99
CA LYS A 12 -25.02 -12.18 12.64
C LYS A 12 -25.29 -11.24 11.46
N ALA A 13 -24.69 -10.06 11.44
CA ALA A 13 -24.82 -9.11 10.34
C ALA A 13 -24.28 -9.71 9.02
N VAL A 14 -23.12 -10.39 9.05
CA VAL A 14 -22.57 -11.10 7.87
C VAL A 14 -23.55 -12.17 7.35
N VAL A 15 -24.13 -12.99 8.23
CA VAL A 15 -25.16 -13.98 7.83
C VAL A 15 -26.42 -13.32 7.27
N GLN A 16 -26.80 -12.14 7.79
CA GLN A 16 -27.95 -11.40 7.29
C GLN A 16 -27.74 -10.85 5.88
N LEU A 17 -26.50 -10.52 5.49
CA LEU A 17 -26.19 -10.06 4.12
C LEU A 17 -26.56 -11.10 3.05
N THR A 18 -26.36 -12.40 3.34
CA THR A 18 -26.58 -13.51 2.40
C THR A 18 -27.95 -14.17 2.53
N SER A 19 -28.61 -14.06 3.68
CA SER A 19 -29.85 -14.81 3.96
C SER A 19 -31.16 -14.08 3.63
N LYS A 20 -31.14 -12.76 3.47
CA LYS A 20 -32.34 -12.00 3.12
C LYS A 20 -32.59 -12.05 1.61
N SER A 21 -33.81 -12.43 1.22
CA SER A 21 -34.26 -12.43 -0.17
C SER A 21 -34.44 -11.03 -0.76
N GLU A 22 -34.62 -10.02 0.09
CA GLU A 22 -34.72 -8.61 -0.31
C GLU A 22 -33.45 -7.86 0.07
N PRO A 23 -33.01 -6.88 -0.75
CA PRO A 23 -31.89 -6.01 -0.42
C PRO A 23 -32.10 -5.31 0.92
N ILE A 24 -31.04 -5.20 1.70
CA ILE A 24 -31.07 -4.43 2.95
C ILE A 24 -31.08 -2.94 2.61
N ASP A 25 -31.96 -2.17 3.26
CA ASP A 25 -32.05 -0.73 3.05
C ASP A 25 -30.71 -0.05 3.32
N ALA A 26 -30.22 0.72 2.35
CA ALA A 26 -28.98 1.48 2.46
C ALA A 26 -29.06 2.56 3.57
N ASN A 27 -30.26 2.95 4.00
CA ASN A 27 -30.48 3.91 5.08
C ASN A 27 -30.64 3.27 6.47
N ASP A 28 -30.56 1.93 6.58
CA ASP A 28 -30.55 1.25 7.88
C ASP A 28 -29.18 1.38 8.55
N ASP A 29 -28.87 2.58 9.04
CA ASP A 29 -27.60 2.87 9.73
C ASP A 29 -27.38 1.92 10.90
N SER A 30 -28.44 1.52 11.61
CA SER A 30 -28.35 0.58 12.75
C SER A 30 -27.81 -0.79 12.34
N PHE A 31 -28.13 -1.24 11.13
CA PHE A 31 -27.59 -2.47 10.56
C PHE A 31 -26.13 -2.26 10.13
N TRP A 32 -25.86 -1.23 9.34
CA TRP A 32 -24.55 -1.01 8.73
C TRP A 32 -23.46 -0.68 9.76
N GLU A 33 -23.78 0.06 10.84
CA GLU A 33 -22.85 0.35 11.94
C GLU A 33 -22.24 -0.89 12.60
N GLN A 34 -22.87 -2.07 12.48
CA GLN A 34 -22.34 -3.30 13.03
C GLN A 34 -21.01 -3.72 12.40
N PHE A 35 -20.74 -3.35 11.15
CA PHE A 35 -19.52 -3.74 10.42
C PHE A 35 -18.27 -2.93 10.79
N TRP A 36 -18.44 -1.72 11.34
CA TRP A 36 -17.32 -0.84 11.70
C TRP A 36 -17.12 -0.70 13.22
N SER A 37 -17.89 -1.44 14.01
CA SER A 37 -17.90 -1.39 15.47
C SER A 37 -16.57 -1.77 16.16
N GLU A 38 -16.39 -1.28 17.38
CA GLU A 38 -15.10 -1.16 18.12
C GLU A 38 -14.35 -2.46 18.44
N ASN A 39 -14.94 -3.64 18.23
CA ASN A 39 -14.44 -4.90 18.80
C ASN A 39 -13.76 -5.85 17.79
N VAL A 40 -13.60 -5.46 16.53
CA VAL A 40 -12.70 -6.13 15.60
C VAL A 40 -11.35 -5.43 15.61
N THR A 41 -10.40 -5.95 16.39
CA THR A 41 -9.14 -5.24 16.67
C THR A 41 -8.01 -5.59 15.70
N ASN A 42 -8.16 -6.63 14.88
CA ASN A 42 -7.15 -7.08 13.93
C ASN A 42 -7.77 -7.70 12.67
N VAL A 43 -6.96 -7.82 11.61
CA VAL A 43 -7.39 -8.39 10.32
C VAL A 43 -7.76 -9.88 10.38
N GLN A 44 -7.13 -10.66 11.27
CA GLN A 44 -7.40 -12.11 11.39
C GLN A 44 -8.82 -12.38 11.89
N ASP A 45 -9.33 -11.53 12.79
CA ASP A 45 -10.72 -11.56 13.23
C ASP A 45 -11.68 -11.36 12.04
N ILE A 46 -11.42 -10.40 11.15
CA ILE A 46 -12.25 -10.20 9.94
C ILE A 46 -12.19 -11.45 9.04
N PHE A 47 -11.01 -12.02 8.81
CA PHE A 47 -10.85 -13.18 7.93
C PHE A 47 -11.56 -14.42 8.48
N THR A 48 -11.65 -14.53 9.82
CA THR A 48 -12.40 -15.59 10.51
C THR A 48 -13.90 -15.34 10.48
N LEU A 49 -14.33 -14.10 10.69
CA LEU A 49 -15.74 -13.72 10.76
C LEU A 49 -16.43 -13.57 9.39
N VAL A 50 -15.64 -13.36 8.33
CA VAL A 50 -16.09 -13.24 6.93
C VAL A 50 -15.39 -14.31 6.05
N PRO A 51 -15.91 -15.55 6.04
CA PRO A 51 -15.35 -16.66 5.27
C PRO A 51 -15.44 -16.43 3.76
N ALA A 52 -14.49 -16.98 3.01
CA ALA A 52 -14.40 -16.84 1.55
C ALA A 52 -15.67 -17.32 0.84
N ALA A 53 -16.22 -18.47 1.28
CA ALA A 53 -17.44 -19.03 0.71
C ALA A 53 -18.65 -18.11 0.86
N GLU A 54 -18.73 -17.35 1.96
CA GLU A 54 -19.84 -16.43 2.20
C GLU A 54 -19.71 -15.15 1.38
N ILE A 55 -18.49 -14.69 1.09
CA ILE A 55 -18.29 -13.54 0.19
C ILE A 55 -18.69 -13.92 -1.23
N ARG A 56 -18.35 -15.13 -1.69
CA ARG A 56 -18.78 -15.62 -3.02
C ARG A 56 -20.30 -15.81 -3.08
N ALA A 57 -20.91 -16.41 -2.05
CA ALA A 57 -22.37 -16.51 -1.96
C ALA A 57 -23.03 -15.11 -1.92
N LEU A 58 -22.45 -14.14 -1.21
CA LEU A 58 -22.93 -12.76 -1.18
C LEU A 58 -22.85 -12.11 -2.57
N ARG A 59 -21.76 -12.35 -3.31
CA ARG A 59 -21.59 -11.85 -4.68
C ARG A 59 -22.62 -12.46 -5.65
N GLU A 60 -22.90 -13.75 -5.52
CA GLU A 60 -23.75 -14.51 -6.45
C GLU A 60 -25.25 -14.38 -6.11
N ASP A 61 -25.61 -14.52 -4.84
CA ASP A 61 -27.00 -14.60 -4.38
C ASP A 61 -27.57 -13.24 -3.94
N ALA A 62 -26.71 -12.30 -3.51
CA ALA A 62 -27.13 -10.98 -3.00
C ALA A 62 -26.19 -9.82 -3.43
N PRO A 63 -25.94 -9.63 -4.75
CA PRO A 63 -24.99 -8.65 -5.27
C PRO A 63 -25.30 -7.20 -4.86
N SER A 64 -26.57 -6.84 -4.69
CA SER A 64 -26.96 -5.52 -4.21
C SER A 64 -26.47 -5.24 -2.78
N ASN A 65 -26.50 -6.25 -1.91
CA ASN A 65 -26.02 -6.11 -0.52
C ASN A 65 -24.49 -5.98 -0.50
N LEU A 66 -23.79 -6.70 -1.38
CA LEU A 66 -22.34 -6.56 -1.54
C LEU A 66 -21.97 -5.15 -2.02
N ALA A 67 -22.68 -4.66 -3.04
CA ALA A 67 -22.48 -3.31 -3.56
C ALA A 67 -22.67 -2.26 -2.46
N THR A 68 -23.80 -2.31 -1.73
CA THR A 68 -24.07 -1.40 -0.62
C THR A 68 -23.01 -1.48 0.48
N LEU A 69 -22.52 -2.68 0.81
CA LEU A 69 -21.44 -2.84 1.80
C LEU A 69 -20.15 -2.13 1.37
N CYS A 70 -19.76 -2.28 0.10
CA CYS A 70 -18.61 -1.58 -0.47
C CYS A 70 -18.82 -0.06 -0.48
N TYR A 71 -19.98 0.42 -0.93
CA TYR A 71 -20.31 1.84 -0.91
C TYR A 71 -20.23 2.44 0.50
N LYS A 72 -20.84 1.78 1.49
CA LYS A 72 -20.81 2.23 2.89
C LYS A 72 -19.40 2.23 3.47
N ALA A 73 -18.58 1.22 3.17
CA ALA A 73 -17.20 1.19 3.65
C ALA A 73 -16.37 2.35 3.07
N VAL A 74 -16.51 2.66 1.77
CA VAL A 74 -15.82 3.81 1.16
C VAL A 74 -16.39 5.13 1.67
N GLU A 75 -17.71 5.26 1.82
CA GLU A 75 -18.37 6.44 2.40
C GLU A 75 -17.82 6.75 3.81
N LYS A 76 -17.57 5.72 4.63
CA LYS A 76 -16.97 5.89 5.97
C LYS A 76 -15.53 6.39 5.90
N LEU A 77 -14.72 5.94 4.95
CA LEU A 77 -13.36 6.44 4.75
C LEU A 77 -13.37 7.91 4.32
N VAL A 78 -14.24 8.28 3.38
CA VAL A 78 -14.40 9.68 2.91
C VAL A 78 -14.87 10.58 4.06
N LYS A 79 -15.90 10.16 4.83
CA LYS A 79 -16.37 10.91 6.01
C LYS A 79 -15.27 11.11 7.06
N ALA A 80 -14.40 10.12 7.25
CA ALA A 80 -13.28 10.25 8.17
C ALA A 80 -12.22 11.25 7.67
N VAL A 81 -12.08 11.43 6.35
CA VAL A 81 -11.25 12.49 5.78
C VAL A 81 -11.86 13.87 6.07
N ASP A 82 -13.16 14.02 5.85
CA ASP A 82 -13.88 15.28 6.11
C ASP A 82 -13.80 15.69 7.59
N SER A 83 -13.88 14.71 8.49
CA SER A 83 -13.74 14.94 9.94
C SER A 83 -12.29 14.94 10.43
N SER A 84 -11.31 14.75 9.55
CA SER A 84 -9.88 14.67 9.86
C SER A 84 -9.50 13.55 10.85
N CYS A 85 -10.29 12.47 10.90
CA CYS A 85 -10.04 11.26 11.69
C CYS A 85 -9.64 11.53 13.15
N ARG A 86 -10.31 12.51 13.78
CA ARG A 86 -9.88 13.13 15.05
C ARG A 86 -10.14 12.25 16.26
N THR A 87 -11.14 11.40 16.21
CA THR A 87 -11.57 10.59 17.34
C THR A 87 -11.07 9.16 17.22
N GLN A 88 -10.79 8.50 18.34
CA GLN A 88 -10.42 7.09 18.36
C GLN A 88 -11.49 6.20 17.70
N HIS A 89 -12.76 6.58 17.80
CA HIS A 89 -13.87 5.89 17.16
C HIS A 89 -13.80 5.96 15.63
N GLU A 90 -13.50 7.13 15.06
CA GLU A 90 -13.27 7.31 13.62
C GLU A 90 -12.05 6.53 13.15
N GLN A 91 -10.94 6.58 13.88
CA GLN A 91 -9.73 5.81 13.57
C GLN A 91 -10.02 4.30 13.52
N GLN A 92 -10.78 3.79 14.50
CA GLN A 92 -11.18 2.38 14.52
C GLN A 92 -12.14 2.04 13.37
N THR A 93 -13.06 2.94 13.04
CA THR A 93 -13.98 2.81 11.89
C THR A 93 -13.20 2.71 10.58
N VAL A 94 -12.21 3.58 10.37
CA VAL A 94 -11.31 3.57 9.20
C VAL A 94 -10.57 2.25 9.09
N LEU A 95 -9.97 1.77 10.18
CA LEU A 95 -9.24 0.50 10.19
C LEU A 95 -10.17 -0.68 9.89
N ASN A 96 -11.38 -0.69 10.44
CA ASN A 96 -12.35 -1.75 10.17
C ASN A 96 -12.84 -1.77 8.72
N CYS A 97 -13.13 -0.59 8.15
CA CYS A 97 -13.46 -0.47 6.72
C CYS A 97 -12.28 -0.95 5.86
N THR A 98 -11.05 -0.57 6.23
CA THR A 98 -9.83 -0.97 5.54
C THR A 98 -9.66 -2.49 5.51
N ARG A 99 -9.81 -3.15 6.67
CA ARG A 99 -9.69 -4.61 6.80
C ARG A 99 -10.80 -5.34 6.04
N LEU A 100 -12.03 -4.82 6.09
CA LEU A 100 -13.17 -5.40 5.40
C LEU A 100 -13.01 -5.32 3.87
N LEU A 101 -12.62 -4.15 3.35
CA LEU A 101 -12.34 -3.98 1.92
C LEU A 101 -11.17 -4.84 1.46
N THR A 102 -10.08 -4.90 2.25
CA THR A 102 -8.93 -5.79 1.99
C THR A 102 -9.39 -7.26 1.88
N ARG A 103 -10.38 -7.66 2.69
CA ARG A 103 -10.94 -9.01 2.66
C ARG A 103 -11.84 -9.25 1.46
N ILE A 104 -12.66 -8.28 1.06
CA ILE A 104 -13.73 -8.47 0.08
C ILE A 104 -13.26 -8.29 -1.36
N LEU A 105 -12.43 -7.29 -1.64
CA LEU A 105 -12.01 -6.91 -2.99
C LEU A 105 -11.47 -8.08 -3.85
N PRO A 106 -10.61 -8.98 -3.34
CA PRO A 106 -10.16 -10.16 -4.08
C PRO A 106 -11.30 -10.99 -4.69
N TYR A 107 -12.38 -11.18 -3.94
CA TYR A 107 -13.53 -11.96 -4.38
C TYR A 107 -14.44 -11.18 -5.33
N ILE A 108 -14.39 -9.84 -5.31
CA ILE A 108 -15.05 -9.03 -6.33
C ILE A 108 -14.30 -9.19 -7.66
N PHE A 109 -12.97 -9.15 -7.64
CA PHE A 109 -12.15 -9.27 -8.85
C PHE A 109 -12.19 -10.64 -9.52
N GLU A 110 -12.53 -11.70 -8.77
CA GLU A 110 -12.78 -13.04 -9.32
C GLU A 110 -13.91 -13.08 -10.37
N ASP A 111 -14.83 -12.10 -10.37
CA ASP A 111 -15.98 -12.07 -11.27
C ASP A 111 -15.86 -10.92 -12.31
N PRO A 112 -15.77 -11.24 -13.61
CA PRO A 112 -15.72 -10.26 -14.69
C PRO A 112 -16.86 -9.23 -14.69
N GLU A 113 -18.07 -9.60 -14.22
CA GLU A 113 -19.23 -8.70 -14.21
C GLU A 113 -19.03 -7.50 -13.28
N TRP A 114 -18.15 -7.65 -12.28
CA TRP A 114 -17.86 -6.61 -11.29
C TRP A 114 -16.74 -5.64 -11.70
N ARG A 115 -16.04 -5.86 -12.82
CA ARG A 115 -14.90 -5.01 -13.25
C ARG A 115 -15.25 -3.53 -13.39
N GLY A 116 -16.48 -3.26 -13.84
CA GLY A 116 -16.98 -1.90 -14.01
C GLY A 116 -17.40 -1.23 -12.70
N PHE A 117 -17.75 -2.01 -11.67
CA PHE A 117 -18.45 -1.52 -10.47
C PHE A 117 -17.75 -0.35 -9.77
N PHE A 118 -16.44 -0.47 -9.52
CA PHE A 118 -15.69 0.59 -8.84
C PHE A 118 -15.36 1.78 -9.73
N TRP A 119 -15.33 1.59 -11.05
CA TRP A 119 -14.92 2.60 -12.03
C TRP A 119 -16.10 3.27 -12.74
N SER A 120 -17.32 2.76 -12.54
CA SER A 120 -18.54 3.38 -13.05
C SER A 120 -18.96 4.55 -12.16
N ALA A 121 -19.40 5.62 -12.82
CA ALA A 121 -20.20 6.68 -12.21
C ALA A 121 -21.37 6.08 -11.42
N LEU A 122 -21.50 6.49 -10.16
CA LEU A 122 -22.70 6.22 -9.37
C LEU A 122 -23.87 6.97 -10.02
N PRO A 123 -25.07 6.38 -10.15
CA PRO A 123 -26.23 7.12 -10.63
C PRO A 123 -26.55 8.24 -9.64
N SER A 124 -26.18 9.47 -9.98
CA SER A 124 -26.58 10.65 -9.22
C SER A 124 -28.09 10.81 -9.33
N GLN A 125 -28.79 11.03 -8.22
CA GLN A 125 -30.21 11.39 -8.25
C GLN A 125 -30.45 12.87 -8.63
N GLY A 126 -29.44 13.56 -9.18
CA GLY A 126 -29.50 14.97 -9.61
C GLY A 126 -29.05 15.17 -11.06
N GLU A 127 -29.48 16.28 -11.67
CA GLU A 127 -29.34 16.63 -13.10
C GLU A 127 -27.89 16.89 -13.59
N ASP A 128 -26.88 16.70 -12.75
CA ASP A 128 -25.46 16.88 -13.08
C ASP A 128 -24.76 15.51 -13.26
N GLU A 129 -25.03 14.83 -14.39
CA GLU A 129 -24.39 13.55 -14.74
C GLU A 129 -22.88 13.66 -15.04
N ASP A 130 -22.36 14.87 -15.27
CA ASP A 130 -20.96 15.11 -15.69
C ASP A 130 -19.92 15.14 -14.53
N GLU A 131 -20.33 15.03 -13.26
CA GLU A 131 -19.43 15.20 -12.09
C GLU A 131 -19.30 14.00 -11.14
N SER A 132 -19.94 12.85 -11.40
CA SER A 132 -19.89 11.75 -10.42
C SER A 132 -18.53 11.05 -10.39
N ILE A 133 -17.76 11.28 -9.32
CA ILE A 133 -16.47 10.63 -9.06
C ILE A 133 -16.68 9.11 -8.85
N PRO A 134 -16.01 8.22 -9.61
CA PRO A 134 -16.06 6.79 -9.40
C PRO A 134 -15.69 6.36 -7.97
N LEU A 135 -16.25 5.24 -7.52
CA LEU A 135 -16.00 4.70 -6.18
C LEU A 135 -14.50 4.39 -5.96
N ALA A 136 -13.80 3.92 -6.99
CA ALA A 136 -12.37 3.66 -6.99
C ALA A 136 -11.56 4.92 -6.67
N GLN A 137 -11.88 6.03 -7.35
CA GLN A 137 -11.17 7.30 -7.14
C GLN A 137 -11.44 7.85 -5.74
N SER A 138 -12.71 7.79 -5.29
CA SER A 138 -13.07 8.17 -3.91
C SER A 138 -12.30 7.36 -2.87
N LEU A 139 -12.18 6.04 -3.07
CA LEU A 139 -11.42 5.15 -2.20
C LEU A 139 -9.93 5.50 -2.20
N LEU A 140 -9.29 5.62 -3.36
CA LEU A 140 -7.86 5.93 -3.47
C LEU A 140 -7.53 7.30 -2.88
N ASN A 141 -8.34 8.31 -3.17
CA ASN A 141 -8.15 9.66 -2.64
C ASN A 141 -8.27 9.66 -1.12
N ALA A 142 -9.30 8.98 -0.57
CA ALA A 142 -9.47 8.88 0.88
C ALA A 142 -8.31 8.16 1.55
N ILE A 143 -7.79 7.07 0.97
CA ILE A 143 -6.61 6.37 1.49
C ILE A 143 -5.38 7.29 1.47
N CYS A 144 -5.16 8.04 0.38
CA CYS A 144 -4.02 8.94 0.27
C CYS A 144 -4.10 10.10 1.28
N ASP A 145 -5.27 10.69 1.49
CA ASP A 145 -5.49 11.69 2.54
C ASP A 145 -5.24 11.10 3.94
N LEU A 146 -5.77 9.91 4.20
CA LEU A 146 -5.61 9.22 5.48
C LEU A 146 -4.15 8.80 5.75
N LEU A 147 -3.35 8.52 4.72
CA LEU A 147 -1.92 8.20 4.84
C LEU A 147 -1.08 9.38 5.37
N PHE A 148 -1.57 10.61 5.21
CA PHE A 148 -0.93 11.83 5.72
C PHE A 148 -1.80 12.54 6.78
N CYS A 149 -2.74 11.83 7.40
CA CYS A 149 -3.62 12.39 8.43
C CYS A 149 -2.89 12.53 9.78
N PRO A 150 -2.78 13.76 10.32
CA PRO A 150 -2.16 13.99 11.63
C PRO A 150 -2.90 13.23 12.74
N ASP A 151 -2.14 12.75 13.73
CA ASP A 151 -2.60 11.94 14.87
C ASP A 151 -3.26 10.59 14.52
N PHE A 152 -3.34 10.24 13.23
CA PHE A 152 -3.76 8.93 12.75
C PHE A 152 -2.63 8.15 12.07
N THR A 153 -1.91 8.77 11.12
CA THR A 153 -0.75 8.15 10.45
C THR A 153 0.49 9.02 10.48
N VAL A 154 0.42 10.30 10.82
CA VAL A 154 1.60 11.17 10.93
C VAL A 154 1.58 11.96 12.24
N VAL A 155 2.76 12.33 12.73
CA VAL A 155 2.87 13.11 13.97
C VAL A 155 2.50 14.56 13.67
N THR A 156 1.63 15.15 14.49
CA THR A 156 1.24 16.55 14.35
C THR A 156 2.45 17.48 14.60
N SER A 157 2.85 18.25 13.58
CA SER A 157 4.01 19.16 13.65
C SER A 157 3.71 20.49 14.35
N ARG A 158 2.43 20.82 14.61
CA ARG A 158 2.02 22.12 15.18
C ARG A 158 1.29 21.96 16.51
N LYS A 159 1.73 22.71 17.52
CA LYS A 159 0.88 23.09 18.66
C LYS A 159 -0.13 24.14 18.18
N SER A 160 -1.05 23.75 17.30
CA SER A 160 -2.21 24.59 17.00
C SER A 160 -2.98 24.75 18.31
N GLY A 161 -3.33 26.00 18.66
CA GLY A 161 -4.15 26.28 19.83
C GLY A 161 -5.48 25.54 19.78
N PRO A 162 -6.24 25.50 20.88
CA PRO A 162 -7.28 24.48 21.12
C PRO A 162 -8.45 24.35 20.11
N ASP A 163 -8.63 25.25 19.14
CA ASP A 163 -9.94 25.43 18.50
C ASP A 163 -9.96 25.49 16.96
N LYS A 164 -8.86 25.21 16.24
CA LYS A 164 -8.92 25.08 14.77
C LYS A 164 -8.18 23.84 14.29
N ALA A 165 -8.96 22.79 14.01
CA ALA A 165 -8.47 21.65 13.27
C ALA A 165 -8.11 22.08 11.84
N GLU A 166 -6.95 21.65 11.36
CA GLU A 166 -6.57 21.82 9.96
C GLU A 166 -7.41 20.84 9.11
N GLU A 167 -8.04 21.35 8.06
CA GLU A 167 -8.73 20.51 7.07
C GLU A 167 -7.68 19.70 6.31
N LEU A 168 -7.90 18.38 6.13
CA LEU A 168 -6.93 17.54 5.43
C LEU A 168 -6.66 18.03 4.01
N SER A 169 -7.67 18.62 3.35
CA SER A 169 -7.56 19.26 2.02
C SER A 169 -6.55 20.43 1.98
N ALA A 170 -6.23 21.05 3.10
CA ALA A 170 -5.30 22.18 3.19
C ALA A 170 -3.88 21.78 3.63
N ILE A 171 -3.65 20.51 3.98
CA ILE A 171 -2.35 20.03 4.43
C ILE A 171 -1.36 19.95 3.26
N ASP A 172 -0.17 20.51 3.46
CA ASP A 172 1.00 20.19 2.64
C ASP A 172 1.64 18.90 3.15
N SER A 173 1.31 17.78 2.50
CA SER A 173 1.82 16.47 2.87
C SER A 173 3.35 16.34 2.76
N CYS A 174 4.03 17.25 2.08
CA CYS A 174 5.50 17.28 2.04
C CYS A 174 6.10 17.60 3.42
N GLU A 175 5.36 18.25 4.33
CA GLU A 175 5.80 18.48 5.72
C GLU A 175 5.75 17.18 6.56
N TYR A 176 5.08 16.13 6.07
CA TYR A 176 4.76 14.92 6.81
C TYR A 176 5.38 13.64 6.23
N ILE A 177 6.50 13.78 5.51
CA ILE A 177 7.27 12.63 4.99
C ILE A 177 7.71 11.73 6.16
N TRP A 178 7.54 10.42 6.01
CA TRP A 178 7.61 9.47 7.15
C TRP A 178 9.01 9.22 7.68
N GLU A 179 10.03 9.44 6.86
CA GLU A 179 11.43 9.14 7.19
C GLU A 179 12.39 10.04 6.39
N ALA A 180 13.52 10.39 7.00
CA ALA A 180 14.59 11.14 6.34
C ALA A 180 15.30 10.31 5.26
N GLY A 181 15.87 10.98 4.28
CA GLY A 181 16.53 10.38 3.13
C GLY A 181 16.47 11.30 1.92
N VAL A 182 16.10 10.73 0.78
CA VAL A 182 15.95 11.47 -0.47
C VAL A 182 14.92 12.58 -0.29
N GLY A 183 15.30 13.81 -0.63
CA GLY A 183 14.38 14.96 -0.62
C GLY A 183 13.86 15.41 0.75
N PHE A 184 14.25 14.77 1.86
CA PHE A 184 13.75 15.11 3.19
C PHE A 184 14.79 14.85 4.29
N ALA A 185 15.05 15.85 5.13
CA ALA A 185 16.19 15.82 6.06
C ALA A 185 15.86 15.38 7.49
N HIS A 186 14.58 15.28 7.86
CA HIS A 186 14.17 15.13 9.25
C HIS A 186 13.34 13.88 9.48
N SER A 187 13.76 13.02 10.40
CA SER A 187 12.97 11.87 10.82
C SER A 187 11.95 12.29 11.89
N PRO A 188 10.63 12.12 11.68
CA PRO A 188 9.66 12.33 12.74
C PRO A 188 9.83 11.29 13.86
N PRO A 189 9.32 11.56 15.08
CA PRO A 189 9.33 10.58 16.16
C PRO A 189 8.63 9.28 15.74
N ARG A 190 9.28 8.14 16.01
CA ARG A 190 8.73 6.82 15.71
C ARG A 190 7.52 6.50 16.59
N SER A 191 6.49 5.92 15.98
CA SER A 191 5.28 5.48 16.69
C SER A 191 4.76 4.18 16.07
N PRO A 192 4.83 3.04 16.79
CA PRO A 192 4.34 1.76 16.30
C PRO A 192 2.88 1.77 15.86
N ILE A 193 2.05 2.62 16.48
CA ILE A 193 0.63 2.75 16.14
C ILE A 193 0.47 3.42 14.77
N LEU A 194 1.20 4.52 14.53
CA LEU A 194 1.16 5.21 13.23
C LEU A 194 1.71 4.31 12.12
N ASP A 195 2.79 3.58 12.40
CA ASP A 195 3.37 2.62 11.45
C ASP A 195 2.39 1.47 11.13
N SER A 196 1.68 0.96 12.14
CA SER A 196 0.62 -0.04 11.96
C SER A 196 -0.53 0.50 11.09
N ASN A 197 -1.00 1.72 11.35
CA ASN A 197 -2.10 2.33 10.59
C ASN A 197 -1.70 2.54 9.11
N ARG A 198 -0.49 3.07 8.85
CA ARG A 198 0.07 3.18 7.50
C ARG A 198 0.11 1.81 6.82
N THR A 199 0.57 0.78 7.51
CA THR A 199 0.69 -0.58 6.97
C THR A 199 -0.67 -1.12 6.51
N GLU A 200 -1.73 -0.92 7.29
CA GLU A 200 -3.08 -1.39 6.92
C GLU A 200 -3.62 -0.67 5.68
N LEU A 201 -3.43 0.66 5.60
CA LEU A 201 -3.82 1.45 4.42
C LEU A 201 -3.04 1.04 3.16
N LEU A 202 -1.72 0.84 3.28
CA LEU A 202 -0.91 0.35 2.15
C LEU A 202 -1.32 -1.06 1.70
N LYS A 203 -1.71 -1.95 2.63
CA LYS A 203 -2.23 -3.28 2.29
C LYS A 203 -3.56 -3.21 1.54
N LEU A 204 -4.42 -2.25 1.85
CA LEU A 204 -5.63 -2.01 1.07
C LEU A 204 -5.30 -1.50 -0.34
N LEU A 205 -4.32 -0.59 -0.49
CA LEU A 205 -3.84 -0.17 -1.81
C LEU A 205 -3.30 -1.34 -2.63
N LEU A 206 -2.43 -2.17 -2.05
CA LEU A 206 -1.95 -3.40 -2.70
C LEU A 206 -3.08 -4.33 -3.11
N THR A 207 -4.12 -4.44 -2.28
CA THR A 207 -5.31 -5.23 -2.61
C THR A 207 -6.00 -4.64 -3.84
N CYS A 208 -6.19 -3.33 -3.93
CA CYS A 208 -6.75 -2.67 -5.11
C CYS A 208 -5.88 -2.93 -6.37
N PHE A 209 -4.56 -2.87 -6.24
CA PHE A 209 -3.64 -3.11 -7.35
C PHE A 209 -3.61 -4.57 -7.81
N SER A 210 -4.09 -5.51 -7.00
CA SER A 210 -4.10 -6.95 -7.34
C SER A 210 -5.12 -7.35 -8.40
N GLU A 211 -5.95 -6.42 -8.92
CA GLU A 211 -6.96 -6.71 -9.96
C GLU A 211 -6.39 -7.47 -11.16
N THR A 212 -5.16 -7.14 -11.59
CA THR A 212 -4.49 -7.81 -12.72
C THR A 212 -4.23 -9.29 -12.49
N MET A 213 -4.14 -9.75 -11.23
CA MET A 213 -3.96 -11.17 -10.91
C MET A 213 -5.21 -12.02 -11.25
N TYR A 214 -6.36 -11.38 -11.41
CA TYR A 214 -7.65 -12.02 -11.73
C TYR A 214 -8.00 -11.89 -13.22
N GLN A 215 -7.09 -11.36 -14.03
CA GLN A 215 -7.27 -11.20 -15.47
C GLN A 215 -6.32 -12.12 -16.24
N PRO A 216 -6.75 -12.68 -17.39
CA PRO A 216 -5.86 -13.43 -18.25
C PRO A 216 -4.78 -12.49 -18.84
N PRO A 217 -3.55 -12.98 -19.11
CA PRO A 217 -2.44 -12.14 -19.58
C PRO A 217 -2.72 -11.33 -20.85
N THR A 218 -3.63 -11.79 -21.71
CA THR A 218 -4.06 -11.10 -22.94
C THR A 218 -4.73 -9.77 -22.67
N ASP A 219 -5.46 -9.66 -21.55
CA ASP A 219 -6.28 -8.50 -21.22
C ASP A 219 -5.43 -7.42 -20.53
N ILE A 220 -4.41 -7.84 -19.78
CA ILE A 220 -3.46 -6.97 -19.06
C ILE A 220 -2.66 -6.11 -20.03
N ALA A 221 -2.22 -6.69 -21.16
CA ALA A 221 -1.45 -5.96 -22.17
C ALA A 221 -2.29 -4.89 -22.90
N GLN A 222 -3.62 -5.01 -22.87
CA GLN A 222 -4.53 -4.09 -23.56
C GLN A 222 -5.14 -3.05 -22.62
N ASN A 223 -5.25 -3.36 -21.32
CA ASN A 223 -5.88 -2.50 -20.33
C ASN A 223 -4.92 -2.28 -19.16
N PRO A 224 -4.30 -1.09 -19.04
CA PRO A 224 -3.48 -0.77 -17.89
C PRO A 224 -4.34 -0.80 -16.61
N ASN A 225 -3.75 -1.27 -15.50
CA ASN A 225 -4.37 -1.22 -14.19
C ASN A 225 -4.77 0.22 -13.81
N LYS A 226 -6.07 0.50 -13.81
CA LYS A 226 -6.63 1.85 -13.56
C LYS A 226 -6.37 2.34 -12.13
N TRP A 227 -6.26 1.42 -11.16
CA TRP A 227 -5.97 1.78 -9.76
C TRP A 227 -4.57 2.37 -9.63
N ILE A 228 -3.60 1.73 -10.28
CA ILE A 228 -2.21 2.21 -10.30
C ILE A 228 -2.14 3.52 -11.09
N ALA A 229 -2.76 3.56 -12.27
CA ALA A 229 -2.77 4.76 -13.12
C ALA A 229 -3.29 5.99 -12.36
N HIS A 230 -4.42 5.87 -11.64
CA HIS A 230 -4.97 6.95 -10.82
C HIS A 230 -4.03 7.36 -9.69
N LEU A 231 -3.52 6.39 -8.92
CA LEU A 231 -2.61 6.65 -7.79
C LEU A 231 -1.35 7.40 -8.21
N THR A 232 -0.77 7.04 -9.36
CA THR A 232 0.47 7.62 -9.87
C THR A 232 0.24 8.83 -10.76
N SER A 233 -0.99 9.29 -10.95
CA SER A 233 -1.31 10.44 -11.80
C SER A 233 -1.12 11.78 -11.08
N SER A 234 -1.17 12.87 -11.84
CA SER A 234 -1.22 14.24 -11.31
C SER A 234 -2.49 14.59 -10.53
N GLU A 235 -3.53 13.76 -10.61
CA GLU A 235 -4.75 13.95 -9.80
C GLU A 235 -4.49 13.59 -8.32
N ASN A 236 -3.50 12.73 -8.04
CA ASN A 236 -3.08 12.45 -6.69
C ASN A 236 -2.09 13.51 -6.17
N ARG A 237 -2.61 14.50 -5.44
CA ARG A 237 -1.81 15.55 -4.78
C ARG A 237 -0.75 15.00 -3.82
N HIS A 238 -0.91 13.77 -3.32
CA HIS A 238 0.02 13.13 -2.38
C HIS A 238 1.10 12.29 -3.06
N ALA A 239 1.14 12.22 -4.39
CA ALA A 239 2.04 11.32 -5.11
C ALA A 239 3.52 11.52 -4.74
N LEU A 240 4.00 12.77 -4.66
CA LEU A 240 5.39 13.06 -4.29
C LEU A 240 5.73 12.70 -2.84
N PRO A 241 5.00 13.19 -1.81
CA PRO A 241 5.28 12.83 -0.43
C PRO A 241 5.08 11.34 -0.16
N MET A 242 4.15 10.67 -0.85
CA MET A 242 3.98 9.22 -0.79
C MET A 242 5.19 8.49 -1.36
N PHE A 243 5.61 8.79 -2.59
CA PHE A 243 6.81 8.19 -3.19
C PHE A 243 8.04 8.36 -2.29
N THR A 244 8.27 9.58 -1.81
CA THR A 244 9.42 9.91 -0.95
C THR A 244 9.36 9.14 0.37
N SER A 245 8.19 9.08 1.01
CA SER A 245 8.00 8.36 2.27
C SER A 245 8.25 6.85 2.12
N LEU A 246 7.76 6.24 1.04
CA LEU A 246 7.96 4.81 0.77
C LEU A 246 9.44 4.50 0.53
N LEU A 247 10.09 5.28 -0.33
CA LEU A 247 11.52 5.13 -0.68
C LEU A 247 12.40 5.26 0.57
N ASN A 248 12.20 6.31 1.35
CA ASN A 248 13.00 6.57 2.54
C ASN A 248 12.74 5.53 3.63
N THR A 249 11.48 5.08 3.80
CA THR A 249 11.16 4.02 4.77
C THR A 249 11.90 2.72 4.47
N VAL A 250 11.98 2.32 3.19
CA VAL A 250 12.74 1.13 2.78
C VAL A 250 14.24 1.34 2.94
N CYS A 251 14.80 2.43 2.40
CA CYS A 251 16.25 2.64 2.38
C CYS A 251 16.84 2.97 3.76
N ALA A 252 16.06 3.57 4.68
CA ALA A 252 16.49 3.85 6.04
C ALA A 252 16.33 2.65 6.99
N TYR A 253 15.64 1.57 6.59
CA TYR A 253 15.36 0.45 7.47
C TYR A 253 16.62 -0.31 7.87
N ASP A 254 16.85 -0.42 9.18
CA ASP A 254 17.94 -1.20 9.78
C ASP A 254 17.37 -2.36 10.62
N PRO A 255 17.40 -3.61 10.11
CA PRO A 255 16.87 -4.78 10.82
C PRO A 255 17.72 -5.20 12.03
N VAL A 256 18.96 -4.71 12.15
CA VAL A 256 19.91 -5.09 13.19
C VAL A 256 19.93 -4.05 14.32
N GLY A 257 19.76 -2.78 13.99
CA GLY A 257 19.73 -1.67 14.93
C GLY A 257 21.06 -1.55 15.68
N LEU A 258 21.03 -1.61 17.02
CA LEU A 258 22.23 -1.48 17.85
C LEU A 258 23.25 -2.65 17.71
N GLY A 259 22.95 -3.70 16.93
CA GLY A 259 23.88 -4.82 16.74
C GLY A 259 24.04 -5.72 17.96
N VAL A 260 23.16 -5.58 18.96
CA VAL A 260 23.17 -6.41 20.16
C VAL A 260 22.63 -7.82 19.84
N PRO A 261 23.35 -8.90 20.17
CA PRO A 261 22.88 -10.27 20.00
C PRO A 261 21.50 -10.51 20.62
N TYR A 262 20.61 -11.16 19.86
CA TYR A 262 19.24 -11.52 20.25
C TYR A 262 18.30 -10.34 20.55
N ASN A 263 18.67 -9.11 20.19
CA ASN A 263 17.83 -7.92 20.41
C ASN A 263 16.41 -8.08 19.83
N HIS A 264 16.32 -8.70 18.66
CA HIS A 264 15.06 -8.97 17.95
C HIS A 264 14.14 -10.00 18.62
N LEU A 265 14.63 -10.75 19.63
CA LEU A 265 13.80 -11.65 20.44
C LEU A 265 13.15 -10.92 21.61
N ILE A 266 13.73 -9.79 22.04
CA ILE A 266 13.28 -9.02 23.20
C ILE A 266 12.42 -7.84 22.74
N PHE A 267 12.80 -7.20 21.63
CA PHE A 267 12.08 -6.06 21.06
C PHE A 267 11.34 -6.48 19.80
N ASN A 268 10.05 -6.16 19.76
CA ASN A 268 9.24 -6.37 18.58
C ASN A 268 9.54 -5.28 17.56
N ASP A 269 9.97 -5.68 16.36
CA ASP A 269 10.16 -4.76 15.25
C ASP A 269 8.81 -4.43 14.61
N SER A 270 8.27 -3.26 14.97
CA SER A 270 7.00 -2.79 14.43
C SER A 270 7.13 -2.17 13.03
N LEU A 271 8.34 -1.96 12.52
CA LEU A 271 8.60 -1.23 11.30
C LEU A 271 8.71 -2.15 10.07
N GLU A 272 9.24 -3.37 10.25
CA GLU A 272 9.40 -4.34 9.15
C GLU A 272 8.11 -4.55 8.33
N PRO A 273 6.90 -4.71 8.93
CA PRO A 273 5.68 -4.85 8.15
C PRO A 273 5.34 -3.64 7.27
N LEU A 274 5.70 -2.42 7.72
CA LEU A 274 5.54 -1.20 6.93
C LEU A 274 6.55 -1.16 5.78
N VAL A 275 7.79 -1.59 6.04
CA VAL A 275 8.87 -1.65 5.03
C VAL A 275 8.50 -2.63 3.92
N GLU A 276 8.00 -3.81 4.24
CA GLU A 276 7.53 -4.79 3.26
C GLU A 276 6.39 -4.22 2.41
N ALA A 277 5.38 -3.61 3.04
CA ALA A 277 4.27 -3.00 2.31
C ALA A 277 4.74 -1.84 1.42
N ALA A 278 5.67 -1.01 1.91
CA ALA A 278 6.23 0.10 1.15
C ALA A 278 7.02 -0.37 -0.07
N LEU A 279 7.86 -1.39 0.10
CA LEU A 279 8.63 -2.01 -0.97
C LEU A 279 7.71 -2.62 -2.04
N GLN A 280 6.65 -3.33 -1.62
CA GLN A 280 5.67 -3.92 -2.55
C GLN A 280 4.92 -2.85 -3.34
N ILE A 281 4.50 -1.74 -2.70
CA ILE A 281 3.86 -0.61 -3.40
C ILE A 281 4.82 -0.02 -4.43
N LEU A 282 6.08 0.23 -4.07
CA LEU A 282 7.09 0.74 -5.00
C LEU A 282 7.27 -0.18 -6.20
N ILE A 283 7.40 -1.49 -5.99
CA ILE A 283 7.58 -2.45 -7.08
C ILE A 283 6.38 -2.46 -8.02
N VAL A 284 5.16 -2.60 -7.47
CA VAL A 284 3.93 -2.72 -8.28
C VAL A 284 3.66 -1.43 -9.06
N THR A 285 3.90 -0.26 -8.46
CA THR A 285 3.73 1.04 -9.14
C THR A 285 4.81 1.32 -10.17
N LEU A 286 6.05 0.86 -9.97
CA LEU A 286 7.14 1.01 -10.95
C LEU A 286 7.07 -0.03 -12.08
N ASP A 287 6.39 -1.16 -11.89
CA ASP A 287 6.18 -2.14 -12.95
C ASP A 287 5.13 -1.71 -13.97
N HIS A 288 4.22 -0.81 -13.57
CA HIS A 288 3.19 -0.25 -14.43
C HIS A 288 3.76 0.90 -15.29
N ASP A 289 4.41 0.52 -16.39
CA ASP A 289 4.85 1.45 -17.41
C ASP A 289 3.75 1.66 -18.47
N THR A 290 3.09 2.81 -18.41
CA THR A 290 2.10 3.23 -19.41
C THR A 290 2.72 3.65 -20.74
N SER A 291 4.05 3.70 -20.88
CA SER A 291 4.73 4.10 -22.13
C SER A 291 4.58 3.10 -23.29
N SER A 292 3.90 1.97 -23.07
CA SER A 292 3.55 1.00 -24.11
C SER A 292 2.40 1.44 -25.03
N SER A 293 1.78 2.60 -24.80
CA SER A 293 0.99 3.28 -25.82
C SER A 293 1.94 3.78 -26.91
N THR A 294 1.92 3.11 -28.07
CA THR A 294 2.74 3.45 -29.25
C THR A 294 2.82 4.96 -29.43
N PRO A 295 4.02 5.55 -29.48
CA PRO A 295 4.15 6.98 -29.74
C PRO A 295 3.51 7.25 -31.09
N SER A 296 2.46 8.08 -31.09
CA SER A 296 2.02 8.69 -32.33
C SER A 296 3.20 9.55 -32.81
N GLU A 297 3.66 9.29 -34.03
CA GLU A 297 4.82 9.98 -34.61
C GLU A 297 4.60 11.50 -34.57
N GLY A 298 5.22 12.21 -33.63
CA GLY A 298 5.16 13.68 -33.60
C GLY A 298 5.37 14.41 -32.27
N GLU A 299 5.36 13.75 -31.11
CA GLU A 299 5.52 14.46 -29.82
C GLU A 299 6.89 14.26 -29.17
N ASP A 300 7.63 15.36 -29.01
CA ASP A 300 8.91 15.43 -28.30
C ASP A 300 8.72 15.08 -26.80
N SER A 301 9.44 14.05 -26.35
CA SER A 301 9.50 13.55 -24.96
C SER A 301 8.16 13.14 -24.34
N VAL A 302 7.78 11.88 -24.54
CA VAL A 302 6.71 11.24 -23.75
C VAL A 302 7.18 11.20 -22.29
N VAL A 303 6.72 12.17 -21.50
CA VAL A 303 6.87 12.12 -20.04
C VAL A 303 6.05 10.92 -19.56
N PRO A 304 6.60 10.03 -18.71
CA PRO A 304 5.80 8.94 -18.15
C PRO A 304 4.59 9.53 -17.42
N ASP A 305 3.39 9.08 -17.77
CA ASP A 305 2.15 9.47 -17.05
C ASP A 305 2.24 9.05 -15.57
N ASN A 306 3.03 8.01 -15.29
CA ASN A 306 3.33 7.54 -13.96
C ASN A 306 4.35 8.46 -13.25
N LEU A 307 3.86 9.26 -12.31
CA LEU A 307 4.68 10.19 -11.54
C LEU A 307 5.74 9.51 -10.68
N PHE A 308 5.52 8.26 -10.22
CA PHE A 308 6.53 7.55 -9.41
C PHE A 308 7.76 7.22 -10.25
N ILE A 309 7.56 6.74 -11.49
CA ILE A 309 8.65 6.52 -12.46
C ILE A 309 9.35 7.86 -12.75
N ASN A 310 8.58 8.93 -12.95
CA ASN A 310 9.11 10.27 -13.19
C ASN A 310 10.00 10.76 -12.02
N TYR A 311 9.52 10.68 -10.78
CA TYR A 311 10.28 11.07 -9.59
C TYR A 311 11.56 10.25 -9.44
N LEU A 312 11.48 8.93 -9.61
CA LEU A 312 12.64 8.04 -9.55
C LEU A 312 13.70 8.41 -10.61
N SER A 313 13.29 8.67 -11.85
CA SER A 313 14.19 9.04 -12.95
C SER A 313 14.90 10.38 -12.73
N ARG A 314 14.32 11.27 -11.90
CA ARG A 314 14.82 12.62 -11.62
C ARG A 314 15.78 12.69 -10.44
N ILE A 315 15.90 11.65 -9.61
CA ILE A 315 16.93 11.58 -8.56
C ILE A 315 18.31 11.65 -9.21
N HIS A 316 19.18 12.51 -8.71
CA HIS A 316 20.48 12.77 -9.35
C HIS A 316 21.59 13.26 -8.43
N ARG A 317 21.32 13.50 -7.14
CA ARG A 317 22.35 13.92 -6.20
C ARG A 317 23.13 12.70 -5.74
N ASP A 318 24.45 12.80 -5.69
CA ASP A 318 25.31 11.71 -5.22
C ASP A 318 24.97 11.28 -3.79
N GLU A 319 24.61 12.22 -2.90
CA GLU A 319 24.16 11.92 -1.53
C GLU A 319 22.88 11.07 -1.50
N ASP A 320 21.93 11.33 -2.40
CA ASP A 320 20.70 10.55 -2.50
C ASP A 320 21.00 9.14 -3.03
N PHE A 321 21.91 9.02 -4.01
CA PHE A 321 22.33 7.73 -4.54
C PHE A 321 23.10 6.89 -3.52
N ASP A 322 23.99 7.51 -2.74
CA ASP A 322 24.72 6.86 -1.65
C ASP A 322 23.76 6.34 -0.57
N PHE A 323 22.78 7.16 -0.15
CA PHE A 323 21.75 6.76 0.79
C PHE A 323 20.95 5.54 0.30
N ILE A 324 20.47 5.58 -0.96
CA ILE A 324 19.72 4.47 -1.56
C ILE A 324 20.58 3.21 -1.63
N LEU A 325 21.80 3.33 -2.18
CA LEU A 325 22.69 2.19 -2.38
C LEU A 325 23.05 1.54 -1.05
N THR A 326 23.44 2.32 -0.05
CA THR A 326 23.74 1.86 1.31
C THR A 326 22.54 1.15 1.96
N GLY A 327 21.34 1.71 1.80
CA GLY A 327 20.11 1.11 2.31
C GLY A 327 19.83 -0.26 1.70
N VAL A 328 19.88 -0.35 0.36
CA VAL A 328 19.63 -1.59 -0.36
C VAL A 328 20.72 -2.64 -0.09
N THR A 329 22.00 -2.26 -0.11
CA THR A 329 23.09 -3.21 0.18
C THR A 329 23.03 -3.72 1.61
N ARG A 330 22.70 -2.87 2.60
CA ARG A 330 22.49 -3.32 3.99
C ARG A 330 21.44 -4.43 4.07
N LEU A 331 20.32 -4.26 3.39
CA LEU A 331 19.22 -5.24 3.42
C LEU A 331 19.54 -6.51 2.62
N LEU A 332 20.17 -6.40 1.46
CA LEU A 332 20.60 -7.55 0.66
C LEU A 332 21.69 -8.38 1.35
N ASN A 333 22.62 -7.74 2.06
CA ASN A 333 23.68 -8.43 2.78
C ASN A 333 23.23 -9.02 4.12
N ASN A 334 22.11 -8.54 4.70
CA ASN A 334 21.66 -8.96 6.02
C ASN A 334 21.56 -10.50 6.19
N PRO A 335 20.99 -11.29 5.26
CA PRO A 335 20.94 -12.74 5.38
C PRO A 335 22.31 -13.44 5.39
N LEU A 336 23.33 -12.79 4.81
CA LEU A 336 24.70 -13.29 4.63
C LEU A 336 25.60 -13.04 5.83
N VAL A 337 25.22 -12.09 6.70
CA VAL A 337 26.03 -11.74 7.88
C VAL A 337 26.15 -12.96 8.79
N GLN A 338 27.38 -13.44 8.95
CA GLN A 338 27.72 -14.52 9.88
C GLN A 338 28.14 -13.95 11.23
N THR A 339 27.47 -14.39 12.29
CA THR A 339 27.83 -14.08 13.67
C THR A 339 28.38 -15.32 14.36
N TYR A 340 29.30 -15.13 15.32
CA TYR A 340 29.80 -16.24 16.15
C TYR A 340 28.69 -16.96 16.93
N LEU A 341 27.62 -16.22 17.27
CA LEU A 341 26.45 -16.76 17.95
C LEU A 341 25.38 -17.14 16.91
N PRO A 342 24.84 -18.37 16.95
CA PRO A 342 23.81 -18.80 16.00
C PRO A 342 22.52 -18.01 16.20
N ASN A 343 21.89 -17.58 15.10
CA ASN A 343 20.62 -16.83 15.09
C ASN A 343 20.63 -15.58 15.99
N SER A 344 21.80 -14.96 16.17
CA SER A 344 21.95 -13.81 17.06
C SER A 344 21.49 -12.49 16.44
N THR A 345 21.37 -12.42 15.12
CA THR A 345 20.89 -11.26 14.38
C THR A 345 19.58 -11.57 13.67
N LYS A 346 18.73 -10.55 13.53
CA LYS A 346 17.51 -10.65 12.75
C LYS A 346 17.86 -10.84 11.28
N LYS A 347 17.14 -11.75 10.61
CA LYS A 347 17.24 -11.95 9.17
C LYS A 347 15.97 -11.45 8.48
N VAL A 348 16.13 -10.62 7.46
CA VAL A 348 15.04 -10.18 6.60
C VAL A 348 14.67 -11.27 5.59
N HIS A 349 13.41 -11.30 5.17
CA HIS A 349 12.88 -12.35 4.30
C HIS A 349 12.38 -11.86 2.92
N PHE A 350 12.54 -10.57 2.61
CA PHE A 350 12.05 -9.91 1.38
C PHE A 350 13.17 -9.56 0.38
N HIS A 351 14.19 -10.42 0.26
CA HIS A 351 15.35 -10.18 -0.62
C HIS A 351 14.97 -10.19 -2.11
N GLN A 352 13.97 -10.96 -2.51
CA GLN A 352 13.55 -11.04 -3.92
C GLN A 352 12.93 -9.72 -4.36
N GLU A 353 12.09 -9.14 -3.52
CA GLU A 353 11.48 -7.83 -3.71
C GLU A 353 12.55 -6.74 -3.79
N LEU A 354 13.58 -6.78 -2.92
CA LEU A 354 14.69 -5.83 -2.99
C LEU A 354 15.47 -5.91 -4.29
N LEU A 355 15.70 -7.12 -4.82
CA LEU A 355 16.38 -7.30 -6.10
C LEU A 355 15.55 -6.73 -7.26
N VAL A 356 14.24 -6.97 -7.27
CA VAL A 356 13.32 -6.40 -8.28
C VAL A 356 13.30 -4.87 -8.18
N PHE A 357 13.22 -4.32 -6.97
CA PHE A 357 13.26 -2.88 -6.74
C PHE A 357 14.59 -2.27 -7.22
N PHE A 358 15.72 -2.87 -6.85
CA PHE A 358 17.04 -2.43 -7.29
C PHE A 358 17.18 -2.45 -8.82
N TRP A 359 16.67 -3.51 -9.48
CA TRP A 359 16.62 -3.60 -10.93
C TRP A 359 15.80 -2.46 -11.55
N LYS A 360 14.58 -2.21 -11.05
CA LYS A 360 13.73 -1.09 -11.52
C LYS A 360 14.42 0.27 -11.35
N MET A 361 15.12 0.49 -10.24
CA MET A 361 15.89 1.73 -10.04
C MET A 361 17.01 1.91 -11.07
N CYS A 362 17.78 0.85 -11.33
CA CYS A 362 18.81 0.86 -12.36
C CYS A 362 18.22 1.07 -13.76
N ASP A 363 17.02 0.53 -14.01
CA ASP A 363 16.40 0.64 -15.33
C ASP A 363 15.88 2.07 -15.61
N TYR A 364 15.07 2.62 -14.69
CA TYR A 364 14.50 3.96 -14.87
C TYR A 364 15.47 5.11 -14.59
N ASN A 365 16.56 4.87 -13.85
CA ASN A 365 17.56 5.89 -13.55
C ASN A 365 18.96 5.45 -13.97
N LYS A 366 19.32 5.73 -15.23
CA LYS A 366 20.65 5.40 -15.75
C LYS A 366 21.78 6.12 -15.01
N LYS A 367 21.53 7.29 -14.38
CA LYS A 367 22.55 7.98 -13.56
C LYS A 367 22.86 7.17 -12.30
N PHE A 368 21.84 6.62 -11.65
CA PHE A 368 22.02 5.70 -10.52
C PHE A 368 22.78 4.45 -10.95
N LEU A 369 22.43 3.83 -12.08
CA LEU A 369 23.18 2.69 -12.62
C LEU A 369 24.67 3.02 -12.82
N TYR A 370 25.00 4.17 -13.45
CA TYR A 370 26.39 4.59 -13.61
C TYR A 370 27.08 4.90 -12.28
N PHE A 371 26.36 5.44 -11.30
CA PHE A 371 26.86 5.67 -9.95
C PHE A 371 27.25 4.35 -9.29
N VAL A 372 26.36 3.35 -9.32
CA VAL A 372 26.63 1.99 -8.82
C VAL A 372 27.87 1.42 -9.51
N LEU A 373 27.91 1.39 -10.84
CA LEU A 373 29.03 0.80 -11.61
C LEU A 373 30.39 1.48 -11.37
N LYS A 374 30.40 2.75 -10.97
CA LYS A 374 31.61 3.50 -10.63
C LYS A 374 32.00 3.38 -9.16
N SER A 375 31.04 3.09 -8.28
CA SER A 375 31.32 2.89 -6.86
C SER A 375 32.20 1.66 -6.66
N SER A 376 33.03 1.68 -5.61
CA SER A 376 33.68 0.47 -5.09
C SER A 376 32.69 -0.59 -4.62
N ASP A 377 31.44 -0.18 -4.39
CA ASP A 377 30.43 -0.97 -3.69
C ASP A 377 29.65 -1.91 -4.63
N VAL A 378 30.03 -1.97 -5.92
CA VAL A 378 29.50 -2.96 -6.87
C VAL A 378 29.61 -4.37 -6.31
N LEU A 379 30.71 -4.69 -5.61
CA LEU A 379 30.90 -6.00 -4.99
C LEU A 379 29.90 -6.25 -3.84
N GLU A 380 29.51 -5.21 -3.10
CA GLU A 380 28.53 -5.32 -2.02
C GLU A 380 27.12 -5.60 -2.55
N VAL A 381 26.85 -5.30 -3.82
CA VAL A 381 25.62 -5.65 -4.51
C VAL A 381 25.73 -7.04 -5.17
N LEU A 382 26.83 -7.30 -5.88
CA LEU A 382 27.00 -8.55 -6.65
C LEU A 382 27.12 -9.78 -5.76
N VAL A 383 27.80 -9.70 -4.61
CA VAL A 383 27.99 -10.86 -3.72
C VAL A 383 26.66 -11.42 -3.21
N PRO A 384 25.73 -10.60 -2.67
CA PRO A 384 24.38 -11.07 -2.35
C PRO A 384 23.62 -11.67 -3.52
N ILE A 385 23.67 -11.04 -4.69
CA ILE A 385 22.97 -11.54 -5.88
C ILE A 385 23.49 -12.95 -6.24
N LEU A 386 24.80 -13.13 -6.28
CA LEU A 386 25.43 -14.42 -6.59
C LEU A 386 25.15 -15.48 -5.51
N TYR A 387 25.12 -15.09 -4.24
CA TYR A 387 24.75 -15.99 -3.15
C TYR A 387 23.32 -16.50 -3.34
N HIS A 388 22.36 -15.58 -3.53
CA HIS A 388 20.95 -15.93 -3.70
C HIS A 388 20.74 -16.79 -4.96
N LEU A 389 21.41 -16.47 -6.08
CA LEU A 389 21.45 -17.30 -7.29
C LEU A 389 21.91 -18.73 -7.05
N ASN A 390 22.96 -18.89 -6.25
CA ASN A 390 23.49 -20.21 -5.96
C ASN A 390 22.57 -21.00 -5.01
N ASP A 391 21.93 -20.33 -4.04
CA ASP A 391 20.96 -20.95 -3.13
C ASP A 391 19.67 -21.36 -3.85
N SER A 392 19.17 -20.49 -4.73
CA SER A 392 17.99 -20.67 -5.57
C SER A 392 18.18 -21.65 -6.72
N ARG A 393 19.40 -22.14 -6.98
CA ARG A 393 19.70 -23.09 -8.07
C ARG A 393 18.81 -24.34 -8.08
N ALA A 394 18.32 -24.78 -6.93
CA ALA A 394 17.45 -25.94 -6.80
C ALA A 394 15.94 -25.61 -6.99
N ASP A 395 15.57 -24.33 -6.95
CA ASP A 395 14.20 -23.83 -7.11
C ASP A 395 14.07 -23.05 -8.43
N GLN A 396 13.49 -23.69 -9.44
CA GLN A 396 13.45 -23.20 -10.81
C GLN A 396 12.71 -21.86 -10.97
N CYS A 397 11.77 -21.53 -10.08
CA CYS A 397 11.05 -20.25 -10.12
C CYS A 397 11.91 -19.10 -9.59
N LYS A 398 12.60 -19.32 -8.47
CA LYS A 398 13.49 -18.32 -7.87
C LYS A 398 14.72 -18.04 -8.73
N TYR A 399 15.30 -19.10 -9.29
CA TYR A 399 16.45 -19.01 -10.19
C TYR A 399 16.16 -18.15 -11.43
N LYS A 400 14.96 -18.24 -12.02
CA LYS A 400 14.60 -17.45 -13.21
C LYS A 400 14.52 -15.96 -12.94
N ILE A 401 13.98 -15.56 -11.78
CA ILE A 401 13.87 -14.15 -11.38
C ILE A 401 15.26 -13.55 -11.23
N GLU A 402 16.15 -14.25 -10.54
CA GLU A 402 17.49 -13.73 -10.25
C GLU A 402 18.39 -13.69 -11.50
N VAL A 403 18.23 -14.64 -12.44
CA VAL A 403 18.93 -14.61 -13.74
C VAL A 403 18.45 -13.44 -14.60
N PHE A 404 17.15 -13.14 -14.58
CA PHE A 404 16.57 -11.99 -15.29
C PHE A 404 17.09 -10.66 -14.77
N ILE A 405 17.36 -10.56 -13.46
CA ILE A 405 17.90 -9.34 -12.84
C ILE A 405 19.37 -9.10 -13.23
N LEU A 406 20.11 -10.14 -13.58
CA LEU A 406 21.50 -10.03 -14.03
C LEU A 406 21.68 -9.78 -15.54
N SER A 407 20.64 -10.05 -16.35
CA SER A 407 20.64 -9.85 -17.80
C SER A 407 20.23 -8.43 -18.17
#